data_AF-A0A924XKT2-F1
#
_entry.id   AF-A0A924XKT2-F1
#
_cell.length_a   1.000
_cell.length_b   1.000
_cell.length_c   1.000
_cell.angle_alpha   90.00
_cell.angle_beta   90.00
_cell.angle_gamma   90.00
#
_symmetry.space_group_name_H-M   'P 1'
#
loop_
_entity.id
_entity.type
_entity.pdbx_description
1 polymer ?
#
loop_
_entity_poly.entity_id
_entity_poly.type
_entity_poly.pdbx_seq_one_letter_code
_entity_poly.pdbx_strand_id
1 'polypeptide(L)'
;MREERLESNAFKGVVAGIIGGLVASWAMGKYQTMISALSENQQSPPQIEANREEPANVQAAEAISTTVFDHELTKTEKDPAGEAAHYVMGATSGAIYGVMAEIITETTIAGGLPFGAIVWFVADNIAVPALGLSKSPTKFPIQTHA
;
A
#
# COMPACT_ATOMS: atom_id res chain seq x y z
N MET A 1 16.59 -17.35 -28.45
CA MET A 1 16.54 -16.04 -29.15
C MET A 1 15.35 -15.17 -28.71
N ARG A 2 14.09 -15.41 -29.13
CA ARG A 2 12.95 -14.55 -28.73
C ARG A 2 12.52 -14.75 -27.27
N GLU A 3 12.45 -15.99 -26.79
CA GLU A 3 12.07 -16.31 -25.40
C GLU A 3 13.12 -15.81 -24.40
N GLU A 4 14.40 -16.07 -24.61
CA GLU A 4 15.49 -15.55 -23.77
C GLU A 4 15.49 -14.01 -23.66
N ARG A 5 15.12 -13.31 -24.74
CA ARG A 5 15.00 -11.85 -24.74
C ARG A 5 13.81 -11.39 -23.90
N LEU A 6 12.68 -12.09 -23.97
CA LEU A 6 11.50 -11.80 -23.16
C LEU A 6 11.79 -12.05 -21.67
N GLU A 7 12.44 -13.15 -21.32
CA GLU A 7 12.83 -13.43 -19.92
C GLU A 7 13.83 -12.40 -19.39
N SER A 8 14.85 -12.04 -20.17
CA SER A 8 15.82 -11.01 -19.79
C SER A 8 15.17 -9.65 -19.57
N ASN A 9 14.20 -9.30 -20.40
CA ASN A 9 13.45 -8.05 -20.28
C ASN A 9 12.51 -8.09 -19.08
N ALA A 10 11.75 -9.17 -18.89
CA ALA A 10 10.88 -9.34 -17.74
C ALA A 10 11.66 -9.26 -16.41
N PHE A 11 12.85 -9.87 -16.32
CA PHE A 11 13.68 -9.76 -15.12
C PHE A 11 14.14 -8.32 -14.85
N LYS A 12 14.54 -7.57 -15.88
CA LYS A 12 14.85 -6.14 -15.74
C LYS A 12 13.63 -5.35 -15.29
N GLY A 13 12.47 -5.66 -15.87
CA GLY A 13 11.17 -5.12 -15.48
C GLY A 13 10.90 -5.35 -14.00
N VAL A 14 11.02 -6.60 -13.52
CA VAL A 14 10.86 -6.93 -12.09
C VAL A 14 11.78 -6.10 -11.21
N VAL A 15 13.08 -6.07 -11.51
CA VAL A 15 14.07 -5.34 -10.69
C VAL A 15 13.80 -3.84 -10.69
N ALA A 16 13.57 -3.24 -11.86
CA ALA A 16 13.24 -1.83 -11.99
C ALA A 16 11.92 -1.50 -11.29
N GLY A 17 10.94 -2.40 -11.40
CA GLY A 17 9.64 -2.34 -10.77
C GLY A 17 9.74 -2.35 -9.24
N ILE A 18 10.50 -3.28 -8.67
CA ILE A 18 10.75 -3.35 -7.22
C ILE A 18 11.36 -2.04 -6.72
N ILE A 19 12.41 -1.54 -7.39
CA ILE A 19 13.06 -0.28 -7.03
C ILE A 19 12.04 0.86 -7.09
N GLY A 20 11.26 0.96 -8.16
CA GLY A 20 10.22 1.97 -8.31
C GLY A 20 9.15 1.88 -7.22
N GLY A 21 8.71 0.67 -6.87
CA GLY A 21 7.74 0.40 -5.81
C GLY A 21 8.24 0.82 -4.43
N LEU A 22 9.52 0.58 -4.12
CA LEU A 22 10.15 1.02 -2.88
C LEU A 22 10.25 2.55 -2.82
N VAL A 23 10.68 3.20 -3.90
CA VAL A 23 10.75 4.67 -3.99
C VAL A 23 9.35 5.29 -3.85
N ALA A 24 8.34 4.72 -4.49
CA ALA A 24 6.95 5.17 -4.38
C ALA A 24 6.42 5.02 -2.94
N SER A 25 6.72 3.90 -2.27
CA SER A 25 6.32 3.66 -0.87
C SER A 25 6.93 4.69 0.07
N TRP A 26 8.23 4.97 -0.10
CA TRP A 26 8.93 6.00 0.65
C TRP A 26 8.36 7.40 0.41
N ALA A 27 8.12 7.75 -0.86
CA ALA A 27 7.54 9.04 -1.23
C ALA A 27 6.13 9.23 -0.64
N MET A 28 5.31 8.17 -0.67
CA MET A 28 3.98 8.17 -0.06
C MET A 28 4.04 8.36 1.45
N GLY A 29 5.00 7.70 2.14
CA GLY A 29 5.22 7.92 3.58
C GLY A 29 5.55 9.38 3.91
N LYS A 30 6.44 10.01 3.12
CA LYS A 30 6.76 11.44 3.28
C LYS A 30 5.57 12.35 3.02
N TYR A 31 4.78 12.05 1.99
CA TYR A 31 3.56 12.80 1.70
C TYR A 31 2.55 12.73 2.84
N GLN A 32 2.31 11.54 3.39
CA GLN A 32 1.43 11.37 4.55
C GLN A 32 1.92 12.16 5.76
N THR A 33 3.23 12.12 6.09
CA THR A 33 3.79 12.93 7.17
C THR A 33 3.55 14.43 6.95
N MET A 34 3.76 14.92 5.72
CA MET A 34 3.58 16.32 5.37
C MET A 34 2.12 16.78 5.52
N ILE A 35 1.17 15.99 5.01
CA ILE A 35 -0.26 16.33 5.09
C ILE A 35 -0.76 16.24 6.53
N SER A 36 -0.35 15.21 7.30
CA SER A 36 -0.72 15.09 8.72
C SER A 36 -0.24 16.29 9.54
N ALA A 37 0.98 16.78 9.29
CA ALA A 37 1.52 17.96 9.97
C ALA A 37 0.74 19.25 9.65
N LEU A 38 0.17 19.36 8.44
CA LEU A 38 -0.68 20.48 8.05
C LEU A 38 -2.07 20.40 8.69
N SER A 39 -2.64 19.20 8.80
CA SER A 39 -3.95 18.94 9.40
C SER A 39 -3.96 19.07 10.92
N GLU A 40 -2.88 18.66 11.60
CA GLU A 40 -2.73 18.78 13.06
C GLU A 40 -2.75 20.25 13.52
N ASN A 41 -2.38 21.18 12.64
CA ASN A 41 -2.41 22.62 12.89
C ASN A 41 -3.84 23.23 12.84
N GLN A 42 -4.87 22.46 12.47
CA GLN A 42 -6.26 22.95 12.33
C GLN A 42 -7.28 22.39 13.35
N GLN A 43 -7.00 21.36 14.17
CA GLN A 43 -8.00 20.77 15.10
C GLN A 43 -7.43 20.13 16.39
N SER A 44 -7.32 20.94 17.46
CA SER A 44 -7.64 20.72 18.91
C SER A 44 -7.08 19.49 19.72
N PRO A 45 -7.37 19.37 21.04
CA PRO A 45 -6.46 19.36 22.20
C PRO A 45 -5.99 17.95 22.67
N PRO A 46 -5.04 17.84 23.63
CA PRO A 46 -4.41 16.57 24.00
C PRO A 46 -5.32 15.74 24.92
N GLN A 47 -6.23 14.92 24.36
CA GLN A 47 -6.97 13.92 25.16
C GLN A 47 -7.84 12.90 24.39
N ILE A 48 -7.43 12.34 23.24
CA ILE A 48 -8.03 11.07 22.74
C ILE A 48 -6.97 10.24 22.00
N GLU A 49 -6.08 9.56 22.73
CA GLU A 49 -5.16 8.56 22.13
C GLU A 49 -5.76 7.15 22.05
N ALA A 50 -6.91 6.90 22.67
CA ALA A 50 -7.47 5.55 22.81
C ALA A 50 -8.40 5.10 21.66
N ASN A 51 -8.63 5.93 20.63
CA ASN A 51 -9.62 5.63 19.59
C ASN A 51 -9.21 6.07 18.17
N ARG A 52 -7.91 6.26 17.91
CA ARG A 52 -7.43 6.34 16.53
C ARG A 52 -7.42 4.90 16.01
N GLU A 53 -8.26 4.59 15.03
CA GLU A 53 -8.19 3.31 14.32
C GLU A 53 -6.73 3.11 13.84
N GLU A 54 -6.15 1.96 14.15
CA GLU A 54 -4.76 1.63 13.79
C GLU A 54 -4.57 1.82 12.28
N PRO A 55 -3.41 2.32 11.82
CA PRO A 55 -3.12 2.43 10.39
C PRO A 55 -3.35 1.10 9.66
N ALA A 56 -3.94 1.13 8.47
CA ALA A 56 -4.32 -0.09 7.73
C ALA A 56 -3.15 -1.04 7.44
N ASN A 57 -1.93 -0.50 7.31
CA ASN A 57 -0.70 -1.28 7.14
C ASN A 57 -0.31 -2.05 8.42
N VAL A 58 -0.49 -1.45 9.60
CA VAL A 58 -0.27 -2.13 10.90
C VAL A 58 -1.30 -3.23 11.09
N GLN A 59 -2.57 -2.94 10.80
CA GLN A 59 -3.63 -3.94 10.86
C GLN A 59 -3.37 -5.11 9.89
N ALA A 60 -2.90 -4.82 8.68
CA ALA A 60 -2.52 -5.86 7.71
C ALA A 60 -1.36 -6.72 8.22
N ALA A 61 -0.34 -6.09 8.81
CA ALA A 61 0.78 -6.81 9.41
C ALA A 61 0.33 -7.69 10.59
N GLU A 62 -0.56 -7.19 11.44
CA GLU A 62 -1.11 -7.92 12.59
C GLU A 62 -1.95 -9.12 12.15
N ALA A 63 -2.80 -8.94 11.12
CA ALA A 63 -3.59 -10.03 10.55
C ALA A 63 -2.71 -11.14 9.96
N ILE A 64 -1.67 -10.77 9.21
CA ILE A 64 -0.71 -11.73 8.62
C ILE A 64 0.07 -12.44 9.73
N SER A 65 0.60 -11.69 10.70
CA SER A 65 1.37 -12.23 11.83
C SER A 65 0.58 -13.27 12.60
N THR A 66 -0.67 -12.95 12.92
CA THR A 66 -1.55 -13.84 13.70
C THR A 66 -1.97 -15.05 12.88
N THR A 67 -2.36 -14.86 11.60
CA THR A 67 -2.93 -15.95 10.79
C THR A 67 -1.87 -16.92 10.25
N VAL A 68 -0.68 -16.41 9.90
CA VAL A 68 0.36 -17.19 9.23
C VAL A 68 1.44 -17.65 10.21
N PHE A 69 1.77 -16.82 11.19
CA PHE A 69 2.87 -17.06 12.13
C PHE A 69 2.40 -17.36 13.56
N ASP A 70 1.09 -17.35 13.81
CA ASP A 70 0.47 -17.55 15.14
C ASP A 70 1.07 -16.62 16.21
N HIS A 71 1.40 -15.39 15.80
CA HIS A 71 2.06 -14.39 16.65
C HIS A 71 1.26 -13.08 16.67
N GLU A 72 0.79 -12.69 17.84
CA GLU A 72 0.19 -11.38 18.07
C GLU A 72 1.29 -10.33 18.21
N LEU A 73 1.23 -9.27 17.39
CA LEU A 73 2.24 -8.21 17.43
C LEU A 73 2.13 -7.41 18.71
N THR A 74 3.23 -7.32 19.45
CA THR A 74 3.36 -6.42 20.59
C THR A 74 3.31 -4.95 20.12
N LYS A 75 2.98 -4.03 21.03
CA LYS A 75 2.94 -2.59 20.72
C LYS A 75 4.23 -2.06 20.07
N THR A 76 5.37 -2.61 20.43
CA THR A 76 6.68 -2.25 19.87
C THR A 76 6.94 -2.85 18.49
N GLU A 77 6.23 -3.91 18.11
CA GLU A 77 6.37 -4.59 16.82
C GLU A 77 5.40 -4.04 15.77
N LYS A 78 4.28 -3.46 16.19
CA LYS A 78 3.24 -2.94 15.30
C LYS A 78 3.76 -1.93 14.27
N ASP A 79 4.46 -0.90 14.71
CA ASP A 79 5.00 0.13 13.81
C ASP A 79 5.99 -0.43 12.77
N PRO A 80 7.07 -1.14 13.15
CA PRO A 80 8.01 -1.68 12.16
C PRO A 80 7.37 -2.75 11.26
N ALA A 81 6.42 -3.55 11.79
CA ALA A 81 5.72 -4.55 10.99
C ALA A 81 4.77 -3.89 9.96
N GLY A 82 4.07 -2.83 10.35
CA GLY A 82 3.25 -2.04 9.44
C GLY A 82 4.08 -1.34 8.36
N GLU A 83 5.25 -0.80 8.71
CA GLU A 83 6.17 -0.21 7.73
C GLU A 83 6.72 -1.28 6.77
N ALA A 84 7.08 -2.46 7.28
CA ALA A 84 7.50 -3.59 6.46
C ALA A 84 6.39 -4.02 5.49
N ALA A 85 5.14 -4.14 5.95
CA ALA A 85 4.00 -4.47 5.10
C ALA A 85 3.80 -3.44 3.98
N HIS A 86 3.95 -2.15 4.28
CA HIS A 86 3.86 -1.07 3.29
C HIS A 86 4.91 -1.21 2.18
N TYR A 87 6.18 -1.40 2.54
CA TYR A 87 7.24 -1.59 1.55
C TYR A 87 7.12 -2.89 0.75
N VAL A 88 6.69 -3.98 1.39
CA VAL A 88 6.44 -5.26 0.70
C VAL A 88 5.32 -5.11 -0.33
N MET A 89 4.23 -4.43 0.03
CA MET A 89 3.12 -4.16 -0.89
C MET A 89 3.59 -3.32 -2.07
N GLY A 90 4.36 -2.25 -1.81
CA GLY A 90 4.92 -1.41 -2.86
C GLY A 90 5.89 -2.13 -3.79
N ALA A 91 6.84 -2.89 -3.22
CA ALA A 91 7.80 -3.69 -3.99
C ALA A 91 7.10 -4.73 -4.87
N THR A 92 6.10 -5.43 -4.32
CA THR A 92 5.33 -6.45 -5.05
C THR A 92 4.52 -5.82 -6.18
N SER A 93 3.80 -4.73 -5.90
CA SER A 93 3.04 -3.99 -6.91
C SER A 93 3.94 -3.44 -8.01
N GLY A 94 5.11 -2.93 -7.63
CA GLY A 94 6.14 -2.46 -8.55
C GLY A 94 6.69 -3.58 -9.43
N ALA A 95 6.99 -4.76 -8.87
CA ALA A 95 7.42 -5.92 -9.63
C ALA A 95 6.39 -6.33 -10.70
N ILE A 96 5.11 -6.38 -10.32
CA ILE A 96 4.00 -6.69 -11.23
C ILE A 96 3.92 -5.64 -12.35
N TYR A 97 3.97 -4.35 -12.00
CA TYR A 97 4.00 -3.26 -12.98
C TYR A 97 5.18 -3.40 -13.94
N GLY A 98 6.37 -3.69 -13.42
CA GLY A 98 7.59 -3.84 -14.22
C GLY A 98 7.52 -4.99 -15.22
N VAL A 99 6.94 -6.13 -14.84
CA VAL A 99 6.67 -7.23 -15.79
C VAL A 99 5.67 -6.79 -16.84
N MET A 100 4.57 -6.17 -16.44
CA MET A 100 3.54 -5.72 -17.38
C MET A 100 4.04 -4.63 -18.32
N ALA A 101 4.93 -3.75 -17.88
CA ALA A 101 5.53 -2.71 -18.72
C ALA A 101 6.39 -3.29 -19.86
N GLU A 102 6.99 -4.46 -19.66
CA GLU A 102 7.82 -5.14 -20.67
C GLU A 102 6.98 -5.97 -21.67
N ILE A 103 5.78 -6.40 -21.27
CA ILE A 103 4.90 -7.27 -22.08
C ILE A 103 3.78 -6.48 -22.75
N ILE A 104 3.21 -5.50 -22.04
CA ILE A 104 2.04 -4.71 -22.41
C ILE A 104 2.42 -3.24 -22.31
N THR A 105 2.89 -2.67 -23.41
CA THR A 105 3.41 -1.29 -23.48
C THR A 105 2.39 -0.25 -22.98
N GLU A 106 1.10 -0.51 -23.18
CA GLU A 106 -0.03 0.32 -22.76
C GLU A 106 -0.08 0.51 -21.23
N THR A 107 0.49 -0.40 -20.46
CA THR A 107 0.61 -0.29 -18.99
C THR A 107 1.40 0.96 -18.57
N THR A 108 2.30 1.43 -19.44
CA THR A 108 3.15 2.60 -19.17
C THR A 108 2.49 3.95 -19.49
N ILE A 109 1.25 3.94 -20.02
CA ILE A 109 0.51 5.18 -20.33
C ILE A 109 0.40 6.05 -19.09
N ALA A 110 0.64 7.35 -19.28
CA ALA A 110 0.65 8.34 -18.21
C ALA A 110 1.58 7.96 -17.04
N GLY A 111 2.68 7.25 -17.33
CA GLY A 111 3.65 6.81 -16.33
C GLY A 111 3.14 5.71 -15.38
N GLY A 112 2.08 4.99 -15.76
CA GLY A 112 1.51 3.93 -14.92
C GLY A 112 0.46 4.39 -13.91
N LEU A 113 0.01 5.66 -13.99
CA LEU A 113 -1.06 6.18 -13.13
C LEU A 113 -2.34 5.31 -13.14
N PRO A 114 -2.83 4.80 -14.29
CA PRO A 114 -4.00 3.92 -14.28
C PRO A 114 -3.77 2.64 -13.49
N PHE A 115 -2.57 2.04 -13.59
CA PHE A 115 -2.21 0.87 -12.81
C PHE A 115 -2.21 1.16 -11.31
N GLY A 116 -1.56 2.27 -10.90
CA GLY A 116 -1.55 2.70 -9.51
C GLY A 116 -2.95 2.94 -8.94
N ALA A 117 -3.83 3.57 -9.72
CA ALA A 117 -5.23 3.80 -9.34
C ALA A 117 -6.01 2.49 -9.15
N ILE A 118 -5.79 1.50 -10.02
CA ILE A 118 -6.40 0.16 -9.87
C ILE A 118 -5.89 -0.54 -8.63
N VAL A 119 -4.58 -0.54 -8.38
CA VAL A 119 -3.98 -1.16 -7.19
C VAL A 119 -4.53 -0.52 -5.92
N TRP A 120 -4.57 0.81 -5.86
CA TRP A 120 -5.16 1.55 -4.74
C TRP A 120 -6.63 1.17 -4.53
N PHE A 121 -7.44 1.18 -5.60
CA PHE A 121 -8.84 0.83 -5.51
C PHE A 121 -9.06 -0.59 -4.98
N VAL A 122 -8.30 -1.57 -5.49
CA VAL A 122 -8.37 -2.97 -5.04
C VAL A 122 -7.93 -3.11 -3.58
N ALA A 123 -6.86 -2.44 -3.18
CA ALA A 123 -6.39 -2.46 -1.79
C ALA A 123 -7.47 -1.93 -0.83
N ASP A 124 -8.00 -0.74 -1.11
CA ASP A 124 -8.92 -0.03 -0.21
C ASP A 124 -10.34 -0.62 -0.20
N ASN A 125 -10.82 -1.14 -1.33
CA ASN A 125 -12.22 -1.58 -1.46
C ASN A 125 -12.39 -3.10 -1.41
N ILE A 126 -11.32 -3.88 -1.55
CA ILE A 126 -11.40 -5.34 -1.58
C ILE A 126 -10.49 -5.95 -0.52
N ALA A 127 -9.18 -5.71 -0.57
CA ALA A 127 -8.23 -6.42 0.29
C ALA A 127 -8.40 -6.04 1.77
N VAL A 128 -8.38 -4.74 2.09
CA VAL A 128 -8.52 -4.27 3.47
C VAL A 128 -9.88 -4.67 4.09
N PRO A 129 -11.03 -4.50 3.41
CA PRO A 129 -12.31 -4.96 3.93
C PRO A 129 -12.44 -6.49 4.07
N ALA A 130 -11.90 -7.26 3.11
CA ALA A 130 -11.95 -8.72 3.16
C ALA A 130 -11.15 -9.30 4.34
N LEU A 131 -10.09 -8.60 4.76
CA LEU A 131 -9.30 -8.94 5.94
C LEU A 131 -9.91 -8.41 7.26
N GLY A 132 -11.04 -7.70 7.21
CA GLY A 132 -11.72 -7.14 8.38
C GLY A 132 -11.04 -5.92 9.00
N LEU A 133 -10.09 -5.31 8.29
CA LEU A 133 -9.18 -4.26 8.78
C LEU A 133 -9.71 -2.83 8.56
N SER A 134 -10.88 -2.71 7.91
CA SER A 134 -11.65 -1.48 7.92
C SER A 134 -13.15 -1.78 7.85
N LYS A 135 -13.97 -0.83 8.30
CA LYS A 135 -15.41 -0.89 8.02
C LYS A 135 -15.61 -0.74 6.51
N SER A 136 -16.34 -1.68 5.92
CA SER A 136 -16.69 -1.65 4.48
C SER A 136 -17.15 -0.24 4.05
N PRO A 137 -16.70 0.28 2.90
CA PRO A 137 -17.12 1.59 2.37
C PRO A 137 -18.64 1.75 2.25
N THR A 138 -19.36 0.63 2.10
CA THR A 138 -20.83 0.59 2.04
C THR A 138 -21.53 0.95 3.35
N LYS A 139 -20.80 1.11 4.45
CA LYS A 139 -21.35 1.56 5.74
C LYS A 139 -21.22 3.06 6.00
N PHE A 140 -20.59 3.81 5.10
CA PHE A 140 -20.57 5.27 5.18
C PHE A 140 -21.73 5.86 4.37
N PRO A 141 -22.59 6.71 4.96
CA PRO A 141 -23.60 7.43 4.20
C PRO A 141 -22.92 8.26 3.11
N ILE A 142 -23.54 8.35 1.92
CA ILE A 142 -23.10 9.19 0.78
C ILE A 142 -22.83 10.65 1.20
N GLN A 143 -23.39 11.08 2.33
CA GLN A 143 -23.25 12.42 2.91
C GLN A 143 -21.83 12.76 3.41
N THR A 144 -20.90 11.80 3.53
CA THR A 144 -19.49 12.08 3.89
C THR A 144 -18.60 12.35 2.68
N HIS A 145 -19.17 12.34 1.47
CA HIS A 145 -18.47 12.65 0.21
C HIS A 145 -18.79 14.06 -0.34
N ALA A 146 -19.40 14.94 0.47
CA ALA A 146 -19.69 16.34 0.13
C ALA A 146 -19.08 17.29 1.17
#